data_AF-A0AAD7NA54-F1
#
_entry.id   AF-A0AAD7NA54-F1
#
_cell.length_a   1.000
_cell.length_b   1.000
_cell.length_c   1.000
_cell.angle_alpha   90.00
_cell.angle_beta   90.00
_cell.angle_gamma   90.00
#
_symmetry.space_group_name_H-M   'P 1'
#
loop_
_entity.id
_entity.type
_entity.pdbx_description
1 polymer ?
#
loop_
_entity_poly.entity_id
_entity_poly.type
_entity_poly.pdbx_seq_one_letter_code
_entity_poly.pdbx_strand_id
1 'polypeptide(L)'
;MANKFPLTHAHVSALLDPVSRESNWAPFVAAIDPNVRWVIASETKDATRKTGVYTVASWLEEVNKPLLGNLKTGIKMTVSSLDIVGKKAIIEAYGEATQANGRPYNNRYAWFLIFSEETGKIVEIREYLDTALVQEVHQTN
;
A
#
# COMPACT_ATOMS: atom_id res chain seq x y z
N MET A 1 -20.88 1.54 27.38
CA MET A 1 -20.63 1.37 25.94
C MET A 1 -19.13 1.52 25.72
N ALA A 2 -18.47 0.56 25.08
CA ALA A 2 -17.02 0.67 24.83
C ALA A 2 -16.76 1.86 23.88
N ASN A 3 -15.73 2.66 24.18
CA ASN A 3 -15.35 3.81 23.37
C ASN A 3 -14.75 3.28 22.06
N LYS A 4 -15.46 3.44 20.95
CA LYS A 4 -15.00 3.00 19.63
C LYS A 4 -13.92 3.95 19.12
N PHE A 5 -12.87 3.40 18.53
CA PHE A 5 -11.79 4.16 17.90
C PHE A 5 -12.36 5.06 16.78
N PRO A 6 -12.24 6.39 16.91
CA PRO A 6 -12.71 7.31 15.88
C PRO A 6 -11.62 7.51 14.83
N LEU A 7 -11.83 6.98 13.62
CA LEU A 7 -10.94 7.25 12.49
C LEU A 7 -11.07 8.73 12.06
N THR A 8 -9.94 9.42 11.94
CA THR A 8 -9.88 10.82 11.53
C THR A 8 -8.85 11.04 10.43
N HIS A 9 -9.00 12.15 9.70
CA HIS A 9 -8.02 12.55 8.69
C HIS A 9 -6.62 12.73 9.30
N ALA A 10 -6.53 13.35 10.48
CA ALA A 10 -5.27 13.55 11.19
C ALA A 10 -4.58 12.23 11.56
N HIS A 11 -5.37 11.21 11.95
CA HIS A 11 -4.82 9.88 12.23
C HIS A 11 -4.15 9.28 10.99
N VAL A 12 -4.84 9.26 9.85
CA VAL A 12 -4.30 8.67 8.61
C VAL A 12 -3.15 9.50 8.05
N SER A 13 -3.22 10.83 8.13
CA SER A 13 -2.10 11.71 7.72
C SER A 13 -0.85 11.43 8.52
N ALA A 14 -0.95 11.21 9.83
CA ALA A 14 0.20 10.86 10.67
C ALA A 14 0.87 9.54 10.27
N LEU A 15 0.14 8.62 9.62
CA LEU A 15 0.69 7.37 9.08
C LEU A 15 1.41 7.58 7.73
N LEU A 16 0.92 8.48 6.89
CA LEU A 16 1.35 8.65 5.49
C LEU A 16 2.30 9.84 5.24
N ASP A 17 2.28 10.87 6.08
CA ASP A 17 3.18 12.02 5.98
C ASP A 17 4.66 11.61 6.04
N PRO A 18 5.08 10.71 6.96
CA PRO A 18 6.46 10.23 6.99
C PRO A 18 6.86 9.47 5.72
N VAL A 19 5.91 8.79 5.08
CA VAL A 19 6.14 8.12 3.79
C VAL A 19 6.47 9.14 2.72
N SER A 20 5.67 10.21 2.62
CA SER A 20 5.82 11.19 1.54
C SER A 20 7.05 12.09 1.71
N ARG A 21 7.45 12.39 2.96
CA ARG A 21 8.53 13.33 3.27
C ARG A 21 9.89 12.66 3.44
N GLU A 22 9.91 11.47 4.02
CA GLU A 22 11.13 10.81 4.51
C GLU A 22 11.29 9.39 3.94
N SER A 23 10.36 8.93 3.09
CA SER A 23 10.28 7.51 2.66
C SER A 23 10.18 6.54 3.84
N ASN A 24 9.66 7.01 4.98
CA ASN A 24 9.56 6.22 6.20
C ASN A 24 8.20 5.52 6.28
N TRP A 25 8.19 4.23 5.96
CA TRP A 25 7.01 3.38 5.98
C TRP A 25 6.67 2.78 7.34
N ALA A 26 7.54 2.91 8.34
CA ALA A 26 7.37 2.22 9.62
C ALA A 26 6.05 2.55 10.34
N PRO A 27 5.58 3.82 10.40
CA PRO A 27 4.31 4.15 11.05
C PRO A 27 3.12 3.49 10.35
N PHE A 28 3.09 3.53 9.01
CA PHE A 28 2.04 2.91 8.22
C PHE A 28 2.01 1.39 8.40
N VAL A 29 3.15 0.71 8.25
CA VAL A 29 3.24 -0.75 8.42
C VAL A 29 2.85 -1.17 9.83
N ALA A 30 3.27 -0.42 10.86
CA ALA A 30 2.90 -0.69 12.25
C ALA A 30 1.39 -0.55 12.51
N ALA A 31 0.66 0.23 11.70
CA ALA A 31 -0.79 0.38 11.82
C ALA A 31 -1.59 -0.77 11.17
N ILE A 32 -0.95 -1.63 10.38
CA ILE A 32 -1.60 -2.75 9.72
C ILE A 32 -1.71 -3.94 10.67
N ASP A 33 -2.88 -4.59 10.72
CA ASP A 33 -3.03 -5.86 11.41
C ASP A 33 -2.19 -6.94 10.69
N PRO A 34 -1.38 -7.75 11.39
CA PRO A 34 -0.57 -8.79 10.74
C PRO A 34 -1.39 -9.75 9.87
N ASN A 35 -2.66 -9.99 10.23
CA ASN A 35 -3.62 -10.83 9.52
C ASN A 35 -4.57 -10.04 8.61
N VAL A 36 -4.20 -8.81 8.25
CA VAL A 36 -4.95 -7.98 7.29
C VAL A 36 -5.37 -8.80 6.07
N ARG A 37 -6.57 -8.55 5.57
CA ARG A 37 -6.95 -8.97 4.23
C ARG A 37 -6.54 -7.89 3.23
N TRP A 38 -5.38 -8.05 2.59
CA TRP A 38 -4.87 -7.11 1.59
C TRP A 38 -5.12 -7.63 0.17
N VAL A 39 -6.09 -7.06 -0.52
CA VAL A 39 -6.40 -7.37 -1.92
C VAL A 39 -5.67 -6.42 -2.84
N ILE A 40 -4.89 -6.93 -3.79
CA ILE A 40 -4.20 -6.15 -4.82
C ILE A 40 -4.90 -6.38 -6.17
N ALA A 41 -5.62 -5.38 -6.64
CA ALA A 41 -6.38 -5.26 -7.90
C ALA A 41 -7.46 -6.33 -8.16
N SER A 42 -7.22 -7.59 -7.84
CA SER A 42 -8.11 -8.74 -7.98
C SER A 42 -7.83 -9.76 -6.87
N GLU A 43 -8.84 -10.53 -6.46
CA GLU A 43 -8.66 -11.65 -5.55
C GLU A 43 -8.01 -12.87 -6.23
N THR A 44 -8.07 -12.93 -7.57
CA THR A 44 -7.42 -13.99 -8.34
C THR A 44 -5.91 -13.82 -8.27
N LYS A 45 -5.21 -14.86 -7.79
CA LYS A 45 -3.76 -14.83 -7.64
C LYS A 45 -3.05 -14.91 -8.99
N ASP A 46 -2.19 -13.93 -9.26
CA ASP A 46 -1.28 -13.90 -10.41
C ASP A 46 0.12 -13.53 -9.88
N ALA A 47 1.07 -14.46 -9.97
CA ALA A 47 2.41 -14.28 -9.42
C ALA A 47 3.26 -13.26 -10.23
N THR A 48 2.90 -13.02 -11.49
CA THR A 48 3.58 -12.07 -12.38
C THR A 48 3.07 -10.66 -12.15
N ARG A 49 1.75 -10.48 -12.08
CA ARG A 49 1.10 -9.18 -11.82
C ARG A 49 1.01 -8.82 -10.35
N LYS A 50 1.29 -9.78 -9.47
CA LYS A 50 1.17 -9.66 -8.01
C LYS A 50 -0.26 -9.34 -7.54
N THR A 51 -1.27 -9.79 -8.31
CA THR A 51 -2.66 -9.72 -7.87
C THR A 51 -2.96 -10.86 -6.90
N GLY A 52 -3.93 -10.67 -6.02
CA GLY A 52 -4.36 -11.68 -5.07
C GLY A 52 -4.71 -11.09 -3.70
N VAL A 53 -4.78 -11.98 -2.72
CA VAL A 53 -5.04 -11.66 -1.31
C VAL A 53 -3.82 -12.00 -0.48
N TYR A 54 -3.39 -11.06 0.35
CA TYR A 54 -2.17 -11.17 1.15
C TYR A 54 -2.41 -10.80 2.61
N THR A 55 -1.63 -11.40 3.51
CA THR A 55 -1.37 -10.89 4.85
C THR A 55 -0.15 -9.96 4.80
N VAL A 56 0.23 -9.31 5.91
CA VAL A 56 1.46 -8.51 5.92
C VAL A 56 2.68 -9.36 5.57
N ALA A 57 2.77 -10.57 6.11
CA ALA A 57 3.89 -11.47 5.86
C ALA A 57 3.97 -11.91 4.40
N SER A 58 2.86 -12.37 3.80
CA SER A 58 2.90 -12.81 2.39
C SER A 58 3.05 -11.64 1.42
N TRP A 59 2.51 -10.46 1.74
CA TRP A 59 2.75 -9.26 0.95
C TRP A 59 4.23 -8.86 0.96
N LEU A 60 4.88 -8.87 2.13
CA LEU A 60 6.30 -8.56 2.24
C LEU A 60 7.17 -9.49 1.39
N GLU A 61 6.94 -10.80 1.49
CA GLU A 61 7.75 -11.80 0.77
C GLU A 61 7.43 -11.88 -0.72
N GLU A 62 6.15 -11.87 -1.10
CA GLU A 62 5.73 -12.20 -2.46
C GLU A 62 5.62 -10.96 -3.36
N VAL A 63 5.41 -9.76 -2.79
CA VAL A 63 5.12 -8.53 -3.52
C VAL A 63 6.18 -7.47 -3.26
N ASN A 64 6.38 -7.07 -2.01
CA ASN A 64 7.22 -5.92 -1.65
C ASN A 64 8.71 -6.17 -1.95
N LYS A 65 9.29 -7.26 -1.40
CA LYS A 65 10.71 -7.57 -1.62
C LYS A 65 11.04 -7.78 -3.11
N PRO A 66 10.26 -8.54 -3.91
CA PRO A 66 10.56 -8.71 -5.33
C PRO A 66 10.44 -7.41 -6.12
N LEU A 67 9.47 -6.55 -5.80
CA LEU A 67 9.32 -5.27 -6.48
C LEU A 67 10.52 -4.36 -6.17
N LEU A 68 10.82 -4.13 -4.88
CA LEU A 68 11.91 -3.26 -4.46
C LEU A 68 13.27 -3.77 -4.91
N GLY A 69 13.48 -5.09 -4.95
CA GLY A 69 14.72 -5.69 -5.45
C GLY A 69 15.02 -5.41 -6.93
N ASN A 70 14.01 -5.02 -7.71
CA ASN A 70 14.14 -4.67 -9.13
C ASN A 70 14.11 -3.15 -9.38
N LEU A 71 14.15 -2.33 -8.32
CA LEU A 71 14.24 -0.88 -8.42
C LEU A 71 15.62 -0.40 -7.93
N LYS A 72 16.14 0.67 -8.51
CA LYS A 72 17.42 1.28 -8.10
C LYS A 72 17.35 1.90 -6.70
N THR A 73 16.16 2.34 -6.32
CA THR A 73 15.85 2.97 -5.03
C THR A 73 14.47 2.52 -4.58
N GLY A 74 14.10 2.86 -3.35
CA GLY A 74 12.70 2.78 -2.93
C GLY A 74 11.78 3.64 -3.80
N ILE A 75 10.48 3.36 -3.71
CA ILE A 75 9.43 4.14 -4.39
C ILE A 75 9.20 5.42 -3.60
N LYS A 76 9.42 6.58 -4.23
CA LYS A 76 9.03 7.87 -3.66
C LYS A 76 7.52 8.01 -3.79
N MET A 77 6.85 8.16 -2.66
CA MET A 77 5.40 8.22 -2.59
C MET A 77 4.91 9.66 -2.42
N THR A 78 3.84 10.04 -3.12
CA THR A 78 3.10 11.28 -2.88
C THR A 78 1.61 10.99 -2.76
N VAL A 79 0.99 11.35 -1.63
CA VAL A 79 -0.47 11.29 -1.45
C VAL A 79 -1.12 12.49 -2.14
N SER A 80 -2.06 12.25 -3.05
CA SER A 80 -2.79 13.29 -3.78
C SER A 80 -4.14 13.63 -3.18
N SER A 81 -4.82 12.66 -2.56
CA SER A 81 -6.10 12.86 -1.88
C SER A 81 -6.26 11.89 -0.72
N LEU A 82 -7.04 12.30 0.28
CA LEU A 82 -7.38 11.49 1.45
C LEU A 82 -8.80 11.86 1.93
N ASP A 83 -9.70 10.91 1.85
CA ASP A 83 -11.07 11.02 2.35
C ASP A 83 -11.34 9.99 3.45
N ILE A 84 -12.10 10.39 4.46
CA ILE A 84 -12.54 9.51 5.55
C ILE A 84 -14.06 9.35 5.47
N VAL A 85 -14.52 8.10 5.37
CA VAL A 85 -15.95 7.74 5.36
C VAL A 85 -16.19 6.66 6.41
N GLY A 86 -16.68 7.06 7.58
CA GLY A 86 -16.84 6.16 8.74
C GLY A 86 -15.51 5.54 9.14
N LYS A 87 -15.39 4.21 9.08
CA LYS A 87 -14.17 3.46 9.42
C LYS A 87 -13.20 3.26 8.25
N LYS A 88 -13.42 3.94 7.14
CA LYS A 88 -12.67 3.75 5.89
C LYS A 88 -11.87 4.99 5.55
N ALA A 89 -10.60 4.82 5.21
CA ALA A 89 -9.81 5.83 4.52
C ALA A 89 -9.73 5.48 3.03
N ILE A 90 -9.94 6.47 2.17
CA ILE A 90 -9.79 6.37 0.72
C ILE A 90 -8.66 7.30 0.34
N ILE A 91 -7.62 6.76 -0.29
CA ILE A 91 -6.38 7.47 -0.58
C ILE A 91 -6.08 7.30 -2.06
N GLU A 92 -5.80 8.40 -2.75
CA GLU A 92 -5.11 8.35 -4.04
C GLU A 92 -3.66 8.80 -3.85
N ALA A 93 -2.75 8.16 -4.56
CA ALA A 93 -1.34 8.46 -4.47
C ALA A 93 -0.59 8.18 -5.79
N TYR A 94 0.60 8.76 -5.93
CA TYR A 94 1.47 8.59 -7.09
C TYR A 94 2.90 8.24 -6.69
N GLY A 95 3.37 7.08 -7.14
CA GLY A 95 4.67 6.51 -6.79
C GLY A 95 5.67 6.62 -7.93
N GLU A 96 6.87 7.10 -7.62
CA GLU A 96 7.95 7.31 -8.57
C GLU A 96 9.18 6.48 -8.18
N ALA A 97 9.70 5.70 -9.11
CA ALA A 97 10.96 5.00 -8.98
C ALA A 97 11.64 4.80 -10.33
N THR A 98 12.87 4.31 -10.31
CA THR A 98 13.58 3.86 -11.50
C THR A 98 13.87 2.38 -11.36
N GLN A 99 13.51 1.59 -12.37
CA GLN A 99 13.82 0.17 -12.47
C GLN A 99 15.33 -0.05 -12.60
N ALA A 100 15.82 -1.24 -12.25
CA ALA A 100 17.24 -1.59 -12.37
C ALA A 100 17.77 -1.41 -13.80
N ASN A 101 16.96 -1.75 -14.81
CA ASN A 101 17.22 -1.56 -16.24
C ASN A 101 17.18 -0.08 -16.71
N GLY A 102 16.88 0.87 -15.83
CA GLY A 102 16.86 2.31 -16.12
C GLY A 102 15.52 2.88 -16.61
N ARG A 103 14.51 2.05 -16.86
CA ARG A 103 13.15 2.52 -17.19
C ARG A 103 12.44 3.11 -15.96
N PRO A 104 11.47 4.02 -16.15
CA PRO A 104 10.68 4.52 -15.02
C PRO A 104 9.73 3.45 -14.47
N TYR A 105 9.44 3.54 -13.18
CA TYR A 105 8.30 2.90 -12.53
C TYR A 105 7.46 4.01 -11.90
N ASN A 106 6.53 4.54 -12.68
CA ASN A 106 5.66 5.65 -12.31
C ASN A 106 4.22 5.15 -12.17
N ASN A 107 3.85 4.66 -10.99
CA ASN A 107 2.57 4.00 -10.77
C ASN A 107 1.58 4.92 -10.03
N ARG A 108 0.29 4.75 -10.30
CA ARG A 108 -0.80 5.44 -9.60
C ARG A 108 -1.51 4.44 -8.72
N TYR A 109 -1.84 4.86 -7.50
CA TYR A 109 -2.41 4.01 -6.48
C TYR A 109 -3.75 4.57 -6.03
N ALA A 110 -4.70 3.68 -5.78
CA ALA A 110 -5.84 3.96 -4.93
C ALA A 110 -5.93 2.91 -3.82
N TRP A 111 -5.93 3.34 -2.56
CA TRP A 111 -6.07 2.48 -1.40
C TRP A 111 -7.38 2.75 -0.67
N PHE A 112 -8.09 1.67 -0.36
CA PHE A 112 -9.23 1.68 0.53
C PHE A 112 -8.83 0.90 1.78
N LEU A 113 -8.57 1.63 2.87
CA LEU A 113 -8.15 1.06 4.14
C LEU A 113 -9.35 0.97 5.07
N ILE A 114 -9.64 -0.21 5.61
CA ILE A 114 -10.69 -0.41 6.62
C ILE A 114 -10.03 -0.57 7.98
N PHE A 115 -10.42 0.28 8.92
CA PHE A 115 -9.91 0.29 10.28
C PHE A 115 -10.86 -0.47 11.23
N SER A 116 -10.27 -1.17 12.19
CA SER A 116 -11.00 -1.74 13.33
C SER A 116 -11.40 -0.65 14.30
N GLU A 117 -12.68 -0.60 14.66
CA GLU A 117 -13.19 0.32 15.69
C GLU A 117 -12.74 -0.09 17.11
N GLU A 118 -12.21 -1.31 17.29
CA GLU A 118 -11.76 -1.79 18.60
C GLU A 118 -10.27 -1.56 18.81
N THR A 119 -9.45 -1.83 17.78
CA THR A 119 -7.99 -1.80 17.90
C THR A 119 -7.35 -0.59 17.22
N GLY A 120 -8.09 0.10 16.34
CA GLY A 120 -7.55 1.16 15.48
C GLY A 120 -6.58 0.65 14.41
N LYS A 121 -6.42 -0.66 14.23
CA LYS A 121 -5.56 -1.26 13.18
C LYS A 121 -6.28 -1.31 11.84
N ILE A 122 -5.51 -1.29 10.75
CA ILE A 122 -6.01 -1.55 9.39
C ILE A 122 -6.19 -3.07 9.24
N VAL A 123 -7.44 -3.52 9.07
CA VAL A 123 -7.81 -4.94 9.00
C VAL A 123 -8.15 -5.41 7.59
N GLU A 124 -8.44 -4.48 6.68
CA GLU A 124 -8.61 -4.77 5.25
C GLU A 124 -8.00 -3.65 4.42
N ILE A 125 -7.35 -4.03 3.31
CA ILE A 125 -6.81 -3.12 2.31
C ILE A 125 -7.32 -3.58 0.95
N ARG A 126 -7.90 -2.67 0.18
CA ARG A 126 -8.07 -2.87 -1.27
C ARG A 126 -7.19 -1.86 -1.99
N GLU A 127 -6.25 -2.39 -2.76
CA GLU A 127 -5.26 -1.64 -3.50
C GLU A 127 -5.54 -1.76 -5.00
N TYR A 128 -5.60 -0.62 -5.69
CA TYR A 128 -5.65 -0.54 -7.14
C TYR A 128 -4.41 0.18 -7.63
N LEU A 129 -3.78 -0.39 -8.64
CA LEU A 129 -2.55 0.11 -9.26
C LEU A 129 -2.44 -0.40 -10.70
N ASP A 130 -1.49 0.14 -11.46
CA ASP A 130 -1.13 -0.42 -12.76
C ASP A 130 -0.35 -1.73 -12.56
N THR A 131 -1.06 -2.85 -12.69
CA THR A 131 -0.48 -4.19 -12.56
C THR A 131 0.32 -4.62 -13.79
N ALA A 132 0.12 -3.98 -14.95
CA ALA A 132 0.94 -4.21 -16.13
C ALA A 132 2.35 -3.63 -15.91
N LEU A 133 2.43 -2.47 -15.26
CA LEU A 133 3.70 -1.87 -14.86
C LEU A 133 4.44 -2.72 -13.81
N VAL A 134 3.74 -3.30 -12.83
CA VAL A 134 4.33 -4.27 -11.88
C VAL A 134 4.88 -5.49 -12.61
N GLN A 135 4.10 -6.03 -13.56
CA GLN A 135 4.55 -7.14 -14.41
C GLN A 135 5.80 -6.76 -15.23
N GLU A 136 5.87 -5.56 -15.82
CA GLU A 136 7.04 -5.10 -16.58
C GLU A 136 8.30 -5.13 -15.73
N VAL A 137 8.23 -4.65 -14.47
CA VAL A 137 9.37 -4.67 -13.55
C VAL A 137 9.90 -6.09 -13.35
N HIS A 138 9.02 -7.08 -13.24
CA HIS A 138 9.44 -8.47 -13.03
C HIS A 138 9.93 -9.17 -14.30
N GLN A 139 9.60 -8.68 -15.49
CA GLN A 139 9.91 -9.34 -16.75
C GLN A 139 11.10 -8.73 -17.50
N THR A 140 11.46 -7.50 -17.18
CA THR A 140 12.43 -6.72 -17.97
C THR A 140 13.69 -6.30 -17.20
N ASN A 141 13.83 -6.74 -15.94
CA ASN A 141 15.02 -6.54 -15.11
C ASN A 141 15.83 -7.83 -14.98
#